data_AF-A0A7X5TLR0-F1
#
_entry.id   AF-A0A7X5TLR0-F1
#
_cell.length_a   1.000
_cell.length_b   1.000
_cell.length_c   1.000
_cell.angle_alpha   90.00
_cell.angle_beta   90.00
_cell.angle_gamma   90.00
#
_symmetry.space_group_name_H-M   'P 1'
#
loop_
_entity.id
_entity.type
_entity.pdbx_description
1 polymer ?
#
loop_
_entity_poly.entity_id
_entity_poly.type
_entity_poly.pdbx_seq_one_letter_code
_entity_poly.pdbx_strand_id
1 'polypeptide(L)'
;MIDQKNDFAKRDPIKNQRVRMITGDIIVCNGIFGIGSSREQAVNTLLAVGIPMVVAPAFGRIFFRNAWNLGLLAIEADIEGFREGLTVECLINEGRFIAETSLADFYPPSEQMLAVVRAGGRLNYIFNQLPENPSPKEKEQRII
;
A
#
# COMPACT_ATOMS: atom_id res chain seq x y z
N MET A 1 1.50 -4.93 -49.88
CA MET A 1 1.90 -5.87 -48.82
C MET A 1 2.49 -5.05 -47.68
N ILE A 2 1.71 -4.99 -46.61
CA ILE A 2 1.97 -4.63 -45.20
C ILE A 2 3.39 -4.16 -44.85
N ASP A 3 3.53 -2.93 -44.36
CA ASP A 3 4.09 -2.72 -43.01
C ASP A 3 3.40 -1.55 -42.32
N GLN A 4 2.75 -1.87 -41.20
CA GLN A 4 1.90 -0.97 -40.44
C GLN A 4 2.75 -0.19 -39.44
N LYS A 5 2.61 1.13 -39.51
CA LYS A 5 2.93 2.07 -38.44
C LYS A 5 2.44 1.54 -37.10
N ASN A 6 3.34 1.33 -36.14
CA ASN A 6 2.95 1.14 -34.74
C ASN A 6 3.15 2.46 -34.00
N ASP A 7 2.10 3.27 -34.04
CA ASP A 7 1.92 4.52 -33.31
C ASP A 7 1.93 4.26 -31.80
N PHE A 8 3.09 4.39 -31.14
CA PHE A 8 3.21 4.41 -29.68
C PHE A 8 2.79 5.76 -29.04
N ALA A 9 2.22 6.69 -29.80
CA ALA A 9 1.98 8.07 -29.37
C ALA A 9 0.50 8.44 -29.16
N LYS A 10 -0.40 7.48 -28.95
CA LYS A 10 -1.82 7.77 -28.69
C LYS A 10 -2.45 6.87 -27.64
N ARG A 11 -2.12 7.09 -26.37
CA ARG A 11 -3.00 6.73 -25.25
C ARG A 11 -2.99 7.85 -24.23
N ASP A 12 -3.93 8.77 -24.38
CA ASP A 12 -4.43 9.66 -23.33
C ASP A 12 -5.97 9.66 -23.43
N PRO A 13 -6.76 9.86 -22.35
CA PRO A 13 -6.34 10.23 -21.00
C PRO A 13 -6.96 9.33 -19.90
N ILE A 14 -6.18 8.95 -18.88
CA ILE A 14 -6.77 8.50 -17.60
C ILE A 14 -7.50 9.71 -17.02
N LYS A 15 -8.83 9.71 -17.16
CA LYS A 15 -9.73 10.70 -16.57
C LYS A 15 -9.56 10.68 -15.05
N ASN A 16 -8.86 11.68 -14.52
CA ASN A 16 -9.20 12.40 -13.29
C ASN A 16 -9.50 11.60 -12.00
N GLN A 17 -9.02 10.37 -11.88
CA GLN A 17 -8.93 9.69 -10.60
C GLN A 17 -7.50 9.90 -10.13
N ARG A 18 -7.31 10.47 -8.93
CA ARG A 18 -5.96 10.74 -8.38
C ARG A 18 -5.25 9.40 -8.19
N VAL A 19 -4.53 8.94 -9.21
CA VAL A 19 -3.64 7.78 -9.12
C VAL A 19 -2.58 8.14 -8.09
N ARG A 20 -2.63 7.51 -6.91
CA ARG A 20 -1.63 7.71 -5.88
C ARG A 20 -0.45 6.80 -6.20
N MET A 21 0.58 7.40 -6.77
CA MET A 21 1.88 6.76 -6.95
C MET A 21 2.54 6.59 -5.59
N ILE A 22 2.96 5.37 -5.28
CA ILE A 22 3.79 5.07 -4.13
C ILE A 22 5.23 5.11 -4.61
N THR A 23 6.02 6.03 -4.05
CA THR A 23 7.45 6.16 -4.35
C THR A 23 8.27 5.44 -3.30
N GLY A 24 9.17 4.55 -3.73
CA GLY A 24 10.10 3.83 -2.85
C GLY A 24 10.34 2.41 -3.35
N ASP A 25 11.38 1.78 -2.80
CA ASP A 25 11.66 0.38 -3.07
C ASP A 25 10.58 -0.49 -2.43
N ILE A 26 10.14 -1.52 -3.16
CA ILE A 26 9.16 -2.49 -2.67
C ILE A 26 9.82 -3.86 -2.52
N ILE A 27 9.31 -4.68 -1.62
CA ILE A 27 9.76 -6.07 -1.49
C ILE A 27 8.82 -6.97 -2.27
N VAL A 28 9.40 -7.85 -3.08
CA VAL A 28 8.71 -8.88 -3.85
C VAL A 28 9.16 -10.25 -3.35
N CYS A 29 8.20 -11.14 -3.09
CA CYS A 29 8.48 -12.51 -2.67
C CYS A 29 7.65 -13.50 -3.49
N ASN A 30 8.27 -14.58 -3.98
CA ASN A 30 7.59 -15.59 -4.81
C ASN A 30 6.87 -16.68 -4.00
N GLY A 31 6.76 -16.52 -2.68
CA GLY A 31 6.18 -17.51 -1.78
C GLY A 31 5.41 -16.86 -0.65
N ILE A 32 5.15 -17.63 0.41
CA ILE A 32 4.41 -17.10 1.56
C ILE A 32 5.33 -16.21 2.40
N PHE A 33 5.05 -14.92 2.44
CA PHE A 33 5.85 -13.95 3.19
C PHE A 33 5.44 -13.87 4.66
N GLY A 34 6.41 -13.73 5.55
CA GLY A 34 6.16 -13.45 6.97
C GLY A 34 5.61 -14.63 7.79
N ILE A 35 5.85 -15.88 7.37
CA ILE A 35 5.54 -17.06 8.18
C ILE A 35 6.32 -17.00 9.50
N GLY A 36 5.64 -17.28 10.62
CA GLY A 36 6.25 -17.34 11.96
C GLY A 36 6.58 -15.98 12.59
N SER A 37 6.55 -14.90 11.81
CA SER A 37 6.78 -13.55 12.33
C SER A 37 5.52 -13.03 13.03
N SER A 38 5.47 -13.22 14.35
CA SER A 38 4.41 -12.68 15.22
C SER A 38 4.71 -11.26 15.74
N ARG A 39 5.95 -10.79 15.55
CA ARG A 39 6.43 -9.55 16.15
C ARG A 39 6.18 -8.37 15.22
N GLU A 40 5.56 -7.32 15.74
CA GLU A 40 5.40 -6.03 15.06
C GLU A 40 6.73 -5.42 14.61
N GLN A 41 7.84 -5.79 15.26
CA GLN A 41 9.19 -5.38 14.88
C GLN A 41 9.52 -5.71 13.42
N ALA A 42 9.04 -6.84 12.87
CA ALA A 42 9.33 -7.17 11.47
C ALA A 42 8.74 -6.12 10.52
N VAL A 43 7.51 -5.66 10.79
CA VAL A 43 6.84 -4.63 9.99
C VAL A 43 7.49 -3.26 10.22
N ASN A 44 7.75 -2.90 11.48
CA ASN A 44 8.39 -1.63 11.81
C ASN A 44 9.78 -1.49 11.20
N THR A 45 10.56 -2.56 11.12
CA THR A 45 11.87 -2.53 10.44
C THR A 45 11.72 -2.17 8.97
N LEU A 46 10.75 -2.77 8.26
CA LEU A 46 10.49 -2.46 6.84
C LEU A 46 10.11 -0.99 6.65
N LEU A 47 9.19 -0.49 7.47
CA LEU A 47 8.78 0.91 7.43
C LEU A 47 9.94 1.85 7.77
N ALA A 48 10.78 1.50 8.75
CA ALA A 48 11.92 2.31 9.18
C ALA A 48 13.01 2.45 8.09
N VAL A 49 13.17 1.44 7.23
CA VAL A 49 14.07 1.52 6.07
C VAL A 49 13.41 2.11 4.82
N GLY A 50 12.17 2.61 4.94
CA GLY A 50 11.46 3.30 3.87
C GLY A 50 10.76 2.39 2.86
N ILE A 51 10.59 1.09 3.17
CA ILE A 51 9.82 0.17 2.33
C ILE A 51 8.31 0.42 2.59
N PRO A 52 7.55 0.91 1.60
CA PRO A 52 6.14 1.23 1.78
C PRO A 52 5.22 0.04 1.49
N MET A 53 5.73 -1.00 0.81
CA MET A 53 4.93 -2.11 0.30
C MET A 53 5.72 -3.42 0.23
N VAL A 54 5.03 -4.52 0.53
CA VAL A 54 5.45 -5.88 0.26
C VAL A 54 4.41 -6.54 -0.63
N VAL A 55 4.87 -7.23 -1.67
CA VAL A 55 4.03 -7.98 -2.61
C VAL A 55 4.44 -9.46 -2.57
N ALA A 56 3.47 -10.34 -2.41
CA ALA A 56 3.70 -11.79 -2.38
C ALA A 56 2.43 -12.55 -2.79
N PRO A 57 2.49 -13.80 -3.25
CA PRO A 57 1.31 -14.62 -3.50
C PRO A 57 0.43 -14.83 -2.27
N ALA A 58 1.03 -14.86 -1.08
CA ALA A 58 0.32 -15.02 0.18
C ALA A 58 1.15 -14.51 1.37
N PHE A 59 0.47 -14.21 2.47
CA PHE A 59 1.12 -13.80 3.72
C PHE A 59 0.77 -14.71 4.91
N GLY A 60 1.70 -14.80 5.86
CA GLY A 60 1.39 -15.31 7.19
C GLY A 60 0.33 -14.43 7.87
N ARG A 61 -0.74 -15.05 8.41
CA ARG A 61 -1.92 -14.34 8.94
C ARG A 61 -1.59 -13.23 9.95
N ILE A 62 -0.62 -13.48 10.84
CA ILE A 62 -0.22 -12.50 11.87
C ILE A 62 0.53 -11.33 11.24
N PHE A 63 1.50 -11.62 10.36
CA PHE A 63 2.23 -10.59 9.63
C PHE A 63 1.28 -9.72 8.80
N PHE A 64 0.37 -10.32 8.04
CA PHE A 64 -0.59 -9.59 7.20
C PHE A 64 -1.42 -8.59 8.00
N ARG A 65 -1.98 -9.03 9.13
CA ARG A 65 -2.75 -8.15 10.04
C ARG A 65 -1.87 -7.01 10.59
N ASN A 66 -0.64 -7.33 11.02
CA ASN A 66 0.26 -6.34 11.59
C ASN A 66 0.72 -5.31 10.54
N ALA A 67 0.96 -5.75 9.30
CA ALA A 67 1.32 -4.87 8.19
C ALA A 67 0.27 -3.77 8.02
N TRP A 68 -0.99 -4.15 7.82
CA TRP A 68 -2.09 -3.19 7.68
C TRP A 68 -2.31 -2.33 8.93
N ASN A 69 -2.18 -2.90 10.13
CA ASN A 69 -2.35 -2.14 11.37
C ASN A 69 -1.26 -1.08 11.59
N LEU A 70 -0.04 -1.33 11.11
CA LEU A 70 1.11 -0.43 11.28
C LEU A 70 1.33 0.48 10.07
N GLY A 71 0.53 0.32 9.01
CA GLY A 71 0.59 1.16 7.82
C GLY A 71 1.54 0.68 6.72
N LEU A 72 1.93 -0.60 6.73
CA LEU A 72 2.62 -1.25 5.63
C LEU A 72 1.61 -1.89 4.67
N LEU A 73 1.75 -1.62 3.37
CA LEU A 73 0.92 -2.27 2.35
C LEU A 73 1.41 -3.69 2.12
N ALA A 74 0.59 -4.68 2.48
CA ALA A 74 0.81 -6.08 2.13
C ALA A 74 -0.18 -6.48 1.03
N ILE A 75 0.31 -6.60 -0.21
CA ILE A 75 -0.51 -6.87 -1.39
C ILE A 75 -0.32 -8.31 -1.85
N GLU A 76 -1.44 -9.04 -1.90
CA GLU A 76 -1.46 -10.39 -2.46
C GLU A 76 -1.63 -10.33 -3.97
N ALA A 77 -0.61 -10.76 -4.71
CA ALA A 77 -0.61 -10.74 -6.17
C ALA A 77 0.26 -11.88 -6.71
N ASP A 78 -0.13 -12.43 -7.86
CA ASP A 78 0.75 -13.28 -8.64
C ASP A 78 1.65 -12.40 -9.51
N ILE A 79 2.95 -12.43 -9.24
CA ILE A 79 3.95 -11.49 -9.76
C ILE A 79 4.97 -12.21 -10.64
N GLU A 80 4.50 -13.18 -11.42
CA GLU A 80 5.32 -13.88 -12.39
C GLU A 80 6.02 -12.90 -13.35
N GLY A 81 7.35 -13.01 -13.47
CA GLY A 81 8.17 -12.13 -14.30
C GLY A 81 8.68 -10.86 -13.62
N PHE A 82 8.27 -10.58 -12.37
CA PHE A 82 8.87 -9.49 -11.59
C PHE A 82 10.27 -9.92 -11.15
N ARG A 83 11.28 -9.11 -11.50
CA ARG A 83 12.69 -9.32 -11.16
C ARG A 83 13.26 -8.09 -10.46
N GLU A 84 14.31 -8.31 -9.68
CA GLU A 84 15.04 -7.24 -9.02
C GLU A 84 15.49 -6.17 -10.04
N GLY A 85 15.39 -4.90 -9.65
CA GLY A 85 15.74 -3.76 -10.49
C GLY A 85 14.66 -3.32 -11.50
N LEU A 86 13.51 -3.99 -11.57
CA LEU A 86 12.39 -3.48 -12.35
C LEU A 86 11.71 -2.30 -11.66
N THR A 87 11.41 -1.27 -12.44
CA THR A 87 10.51 -0.21 -12.02
C THR A 87 9.08 -0.65 -12.27
N VAL A 88 8.24 -0.53 -11.24
CA VAL A 88 6.83 -0.94 -11.27
C VAL A 88 5.96 0.25 -10.90
N GLU A 89 4.98 0.54 -11.73
CA GLU A 89 3.88 1.44 -11.42
C GLU A 89 2.75 0.66 -10.74
N CYS A 90 2.28 1.15 -9.59
CA CYS A 90 1.17 0.53 -8.85
C CYS A 90 -0.08 1.40 -8.94
N LEU A 91 -1.09 0.92 -9.66
CA LEU A 91 -2.43 1.47 -9.68
C LEU A 91 -3.25 0.84 -8.54
N ILE A 92 -3.01 1.30 -7.31
CA ILE A 92 -3.53 0.67 -6.09
C ILE A 92 -5.06 0.53 -6.05
N ASN A 93 -5.78 1.52 -6.58
CA ASN A 93 -7.25 1.55 -6.60
C ASN A 93 -7.84 0.66 -7.70
N GLU A 94 -7.08 0.42 -8.76
CA GLU A 94 -7.48 -0.45 -9.87
C GLU A 94 -7.08 -1.91 -9.60
N GLY A 95 -6.17 -2.14 -8.65
CA GLY A 95 -5.67 -3.47 -8.34
C GLY A 95 -4.69 -3.96 -9.39
N ARG A 96 -3.79 -3.10 -9.88
CA ARG A 96 -2.86 -3.46 -10.97
C ARG A 96 -1.45 -2.94 -10.76
N PHE A 97 -0.48 -3.79 -11.04
CA PHE A 97 0.92 -3.44 -11.22
C PHE A 97 1.28 -3.45 -12.70
N ILE A 98 2.02 -2.42 -13.13
CA ILE A 98 2.49 -2.24 -14.50
C ILE A 98 4.01 -2.10 -14.46
N ALA A 99 4.71 -3.04 -15.08
CA ALA A 99 6.14 -2.96 -15.33
C ALA A 99 6.39 -2.94 -16.85
N GLU A 100 7.62 -2.62 -17.28
CA GLU A 100 7.97 -2.56 -18.70
C GLU A 100 7.64 -3.84 -19.47
N THR A 101 7.83 -5.00 -18.84
CA THR A 101 7.67 -6.32 -19.46
C THR A 101 6.63 -7.20 -18.78
N SER A 102 5.97 -6.71 -17.73
CA SER A 102 5.16 -7.55 -16.84
C SER A 102 3.95 -6.79 -16.32
N LEU A 103 2.83 -7.50 -16.17
CA LEU A 103 1.58 -7.00 -15.62
C LEU A 103 1.12 -7.98 -14.55
N ALA A 104 0.65 -7.47 -13.42
CA ALA A 104 0.08 -8.30 -12.37
C ALA A 104 -1.18 -7.63 -11.81
N ASP A 105 -2.27 -8.38 -11.71
CA ASP A 105 -3.52 -7.92 -11.09
C ASP A 105 -3.60 -8.42 -9.64
N PHE A 106 -4.29 -7.66 -8.80
CA PHE A 106 -4.56 -7.98 -7.40
C PHE A 106 -5.91 -7.41 -6.96
N TYR A 107 -6.41 -7.88 -5.82
CA TYR A 107 -7.63 -7.33 -5.26
C TYR A 107 -7.35 -5.96 -4.62
N PRO A 108 -7.97 -4.86 -5.08
CA PRO A 108 -7.69 -3.53 -4.57
C PRO A 108 -8.09 -3.42 -3.09
N PRO A 109 -7.23 -2.87 -2.21
CA PRO A 109 -7.58 -2.64 -0.82
C PRO A 109 -8.74 -1.64 -0.68
N SER A 110 -9.55 -1.80 0.36
CA SER A 110 -10.63 -0.84 0.62
C SER A 110 -10.10 0.54 0.99
N GLU A 111 -10.89 1.59 0.74
CA GLU A 111 -10.51 2.96 1.12
C GLU A 111 -10.25 3.13 2.62
N GLN A 112 -10.90 2.34 3.47
CA GLN A 112 -10.63 2.35 4.91
C GLN A 112 -9.24 1.81 5.22
N MET A 113 -8.83 0.72 4.58
CA MET A 113 -7.48 0.17 4.74
C MET A 113 -6.42 1.14 4.23
N LEU A 114 -6.67 1.78 3.09
CA LEU A 114 -5.78 2.81 2.56
C LEU A 114 -5.74 4.04 3.47
N ALA A 115 -6.86 4.43 4.11
CA ALA A 115 -6.90 5.53 5.06
C ALA A 115 -6.08 5.23 6.33
N VAL A 116 -6.11 3.99 6.81
CA VAL A 116 -5.25 3.52 7.91
C VAL A 116 -3.77 3.65 7.55
N VAL A 117 -3.38 3.20 6.35
CA VAL A 117 -2.00 3.34 5.85
C VAL A 117 -1.59 4.80 5.73
N ARG A 118 -2.45 5.66 5.15
CA ARG A 118 -2.19 7.10 5.01
C ARG A 118 -2.03 7.82 6.35
N ALA A 119 -2.68 7.33 7.40
CA ALA A 119 -2.53 7.86 8.75
C ALA A 119 -1.22 7.38 9.43
N GLY A 120 -0.46 6.47 8.81
CA GLY A 120 0.72 5.86 9.43
C GLY A 120 0.35 4.77 10.43
N GLY A 121 -0.75 4.06 10.18
CA GLY A 121 -1.22 2.97 11.02
C GLY A 121 -2.53 3.28 11.77
N ARG A 122 -3.09 2.23 12.37
CA ARG A 122 -4.44 2.20 12.90
C ARG A 122 -4.61 3.06 14.15
N LEU A 123 -3.57 3.18 14.98
CA LEU A 123 -3.61 4.05 16.15
C LEU A 123 -3.77 5.51 15.72
N ASN A 124 -2.92 5.98 14.80
CA ASN A 124 -3.02 7.33 14.26
C ASN A 124 -4.34 7.57 13.53
N TYR A 125 -4.83 6.57 12.79
CA TYR A 125 -6.13 6.66 12.13
C TYR A 125 -7.27 6.91 13.12
N ILE A 126 -7.25 6.26 14.29
CA ILE A 126 -8.24 6.46 15.36
C ILE A 126 -8.03 7.81 16.03
N PHE A 127 -6.80 8.18 16.38
CA PHE A 127 -6.52 9.47 17.03
C PHE A 127 -6.96 10.67 16.19
N ASN A 128 -6.80 10.59 14.87
CA ASN A 128 -7.24 11.64 13.94
C ASN A 128 -8.78 11.77 13.83
N GLN A 129 -9.54 10.81 14.36
CA GLN A 129 -11.01 10.84 14.39
C GLN A 129 -11.58 11.22 15.75
N LEU A 130 -10.76 11.23 16.80
CA LEU A 130 -11.23 11.67 18.10
C LEU A 130 -11.48 13.18 18.06
N PRO A 131 -12.60 13.66 18.62
CA PRO A 131 -12.76 15.09 18.83
C PRO A 131 -11.61 15.57 19.73
N GLU A 132 -11.10 16.78 19.47
CA GLU A 132 -10.10 17.36 20.37
C GLU A 132 -10.60 17.26 21.81
N ASN A 133 -9.79 16.66 22.68
CA ASN A 133 -10.12 16.59 24.09
C ASN A 133 -10.13 18.04 24.59
N PRO A 134 -11.27 18.57 25.07
CA PRO A 134 -11.31 19.95 25.51
C PRO A 134 -10.22 20.16 26.55
N SER A 135 -9.49 21.25 26.38
CA SER A 135 -8.38 21.62 27.24
C SER A 135 -8.83 21.59 28.71
N PRO A 136 -7.93 21.34 29.68
CA PRO A 136 -8.30 21.36 31.10
C PRO A 136 -9.06 22.63 31.52
N LYS A 137 -8.80 23.77 30.86
CA LYS A 137 -9.47 25.05 31.09
C LYS A 137 -10.96 25.06 30.68
N GLU A 138 -11.36 24.25 29.72
CA GLU A 138 -12.76 24.17 29.25
C GLU A 138 -13.61 23.20 30.10
N LYS A 139 -12.96 22.29 30.85
CA LYS A 139 -13.65 21.40 31.80
C LYS A 139 -14.11 22.12 33.06
N GLU A 140 -13.38 23.15 33.50
CA GLU A 140 -13.74 23.96 34.68
C GLU A 140 -14.91 24.92 34.42
N GLN A 141 -15.15 25.34 33.17
CA GLN A 141 -16.23 26.28 32.83
C GLN A 141 -17.60 25.61 32.62
N ARG A 142 -17.67 24.26 32.60
CA ARG A 142 -18.93 23.51 32.49
C ARG A 142 -19.50 23.05 33.83
N ILE A 143 -18.88 23.45 34.94
CA ILE A 143 -19.37 23.19 36.30
C ILE A 143 -19.76 24.53 36.93
N ILE A 144 -20.72 25.24 36.32
CA ILE A 144 -21.43 26.36 36.96
C ILE A 144 -22.88 26.31 36.50
#